data_AF-A0AAV5ZG95-F1
#
_entry.id   AF-A0AAV5ZG95-F1
#
_cell.length_a   1.000
_cell.length_b   1.000
_cell.length_c   1.000
_cell.angle_alpha   90.00
_cell.angle_beta   90.00
_cell.angle_gamma   90.00
#
_symmetry.space_group_name_H-M   'P 1'
#
loop_
_entity.id
_entity.type
_entity.pdbx_description
1 polymer ?
#
loop_
_entity_poly.entity_id
_entity_poly.type
_entity_poly.pdbx_seq_one_letter_code
_entity_poly.pdbx_strand_id
1 'polypeptide(L)'
;GQPQYVNAAKEIILGRMLGDYDYGDGRKEKDKYYMTFFDRQTNFPLRSHGVWWLTQFRRWGMVKEAPDYKGLVERVHRPDIFREVAKEMGVETPREDTKKETLFDGVTFDPADPEKYAKSFAVHTMA
;
A
#
# COMPACT_ATOMS: atom_id res chain seq x y z
N GLY A 1 -8.95 25.05 -9.49
CA GLY A 1 -7.78 24.26 -9.94
C GLY A 1 -7.30 24.81 -11.27
N GLN A 2 -6.13 24.39 -11.73
CA GLN A 2 -5.61 24.77 -13.04
C GLN A 2 -6.05 23.74 -14.11
N PRO A 3 -6.47 24.15 -15.33
CA PRO A 3 -6.93 23.24 -16.37
C PRO A 3 -5.92 22.20 -16.83
N GLN A 4 -4.62 22.51 -16.77
CA GLN A 4 -3.53 21.61 -17.12
C GLN A 4 -3.28 20.48 -16.10
N TYR A 5 -4.00 20.48 -14.98
CA TYR A 5 -3.93 19.43 -13.95
C TYR A 5 -5.35 18.88 -13.68
N VAL A 6 -5.70 18.69 -12.41
CA VAL A 6 -6.97 18.09 -11.99
C VAL A 6 -8.20 18.95 -12.36
N ASN A 7 -8.02 20.26 -12.60
CA ASN A 7 -9.09 21.19 -12.95
C ASN A 7 -10.32 21.19 -12.00
N ALA A 8 -10.10 20.86 -10.72
CA ALA A 8 -11.17 20.85 -9.71
C ALA A 8 -11.11 22.07 -8.78
N ALA A 9 -12.23 22.42 -8.15
CA ALA A 9 -12.29 23.43 -7.09
C ALA A 9 -11.42 23.00 -5.90
N LYS A 10 -10.73 23.95 -5.27
CA LYS A 10 -9.75 23.67 -4.20
C LYS A 10 -10.43 23.02 -3.00
N GLU A 11 -11.63 23.48 -2.69
CA GLU A 11 -12.44 23.12 -1.54
C GLU A 11 -12.81 21.63 -1.56
N ILE A 12 -12.91 21.03 -2.74
CA ILE A 12 -13.20 19.60 -2.94
C ILE A 12 -12.02 18.71 -2.51
N ILE A 13 -10.79 19.23 -2.60
CA ILE A 13 -9.55 18.48 -2.34
C ILE A 13 -9.00 18.78 -0.95
N LEU A 14 -9.08 20.05 -0.51
CA LEU A 14 -8.36 20.56 0.66
C LEU A 14 -8.65 19.75 1.93
N GLY A 15 -9.91 19.41 2.21
CA GLY A 15 -10.28 18.66 3.41
C GLY A 15 -9.51 17.34 3.52
N ARG A 16 -9.49 16.53 2.44
CA ARG A 16 -8.77 15.24 2.43
C ARG A 16 -7.25 15.40 2.57
N MET A 17 -6.68 16.47 2.02
CA MET A 17 -5.25 16.76 2.15
C MET A 17 -4.85 17.14 3.59
N LEU A 18 -5.81 17.66 4.36
CA LEU A 18 -5.63 18.03 5.76
C LEU A 18 -6.11 16.94 6.73
N GLY A 19 -6.65 15.83 6.22
CA GLY A 19 -7.27 14.79 7.05
C GLY A 19 -8.63 15.18 7.63
N ASP A 20 -9.26 16.24 7.15
CA ASP A 20 -10.62 16.63 7.52
C ASP A 20 -11.63 15.86 6.65
N TYR A 21 -12.22 14.80 7.20
CA TYR A 21 -13.18 13.94 6.50
C TYR A 21 -14.60 14.21 6.97
N ASP A 22 -15.47 14.53 6.02
CA ASP A 22 -16.93 14.48 6.16
C ASP A 22 -17.43 13.28 5.36
N TYR A 23 -18.01 12.29 6.06
CA TYR A 23 -18.46 11.03 5.44
C TYR A 23 -19.86 11.17 4.79
N GLY A 24 -20.55 12.29 4.99
CA GLY A 24 -21.89 12.52 4.43
C GLY A 24 -23.03 11.76 5.12
N ASP A 25 -22.72 10.95 6.13
CA ASP A 25 -23.69 10.22 6.98
C ASP A 25 -23.77 10.80 8.41
N GLY A 26 -23.33 12.06 8.57
CA GLY A 26 -23.26 12.76 9.85
C GLY A 26 -21.93 12.57 10.59
N ARG A 27 -21.09 11.60 10.20
CA ARG A 27 -19.74 11.44 10.78
C ARG A 27 -18.79 12.48 10.20
N LYS A 28 -18.05 13.13 11.10
CA LYS A 28 -16.92 14.01 10.78
C LYS A 28 -15.73 13.62 11.64
N GLU A 29 -14.58 13.41 11.01
CA GLU A 29 -13.39 12.93 11.70
C GLU A 29 -12.14 13.63 11.19
N LYS A 30 -11.18 13.82 12.10
CA LYS A 30 -9.80 14.17 11.77
C LYS A 30 -8.99 12.88 11.64
N ASP A 31 -8.82 12.39 10.42
CA ASP A 31 -8.07 11.16 10.16
C ASP A 31 -6.58 11.37 10.45
N LYS A 32 -6.05 10.65 11.44
CA LYS A 32 -4.62 10.64 11.77
C LYS A 32 -3.74 10.01 10.69
N TYR A 33 -4.33 9.26 9.75
CA TYR A 33 -3.65 8.53 8.69
C TYR A 33 -4.02 9.02 7.28
N TYR A 34 -4.44 10.27 7.15
CA TYR A 34 -4.71 10.94 5.87
C TYR A 34 -3.55 10.82 4.87
N MET A 35 -3.82 11.17 3.61
CA MET A 35 -2.83 11.07 2.52
C MET A 35 -1.57 11.90 2.82
N THR A 36 -0.41 11.23 2.84
CA THR A 36 0.92 11.85 2.89
C THR A 36 1.77 11.33 1.75
N PHE A 37 2.79 12.10 1.36
CA PHE A 37 3.70 11.78 0.27
C PHE A 37 5.14 11.52 0.74
N PHE A 38 5.42 11.73 2.03
CA PHE A 38 6.77 11.60 2.57
C PHE A 38 6.78 11.03 4.00
N ASP A 39 5.89 11.51 4.86
CA ASP A 39 5.86 11.06 6.25
C ASP A 39 5.56 9.56 6.35
N ARG A 40 5.91 8.97 7.50
CA ARG A 40 5.67 7.55 7.79
C ARG A 40 6.33 6.61 6.76
N GLN A 41 7.37 7.08 6.06
CA GLN A 41 8.12 6.34 5.05
C GLN A 41 7.22 5.85 3.90
N THR A 42 6.15 6.59 3.59
CA THR A 42 5.09 6.19 2.64
C THR A 42 5.60 5.95 1.21
N ASN A 43 6.67 6.65 0.84
CA ASN A 43 7.27 6.59 -0.49
C ASN A 43 8.30 5.47 -0.64
N PHE A 44 8.68 4.79 0.45
CA PHE A 44 9.62 3.69 0.40
C PHE A 44 8.94 2.44 -0.22
N PRO A 45 9.50 1.84 -1.29
CA PRO A 45 8.86 0.73 -2.01
C PRO A 45 9.06 -0.60 -1.27
N LEU A 46 8.33 -0.80 -0.17
CA LEU A 46 8.34 -2.04 0.60
C LEU A 46 7.97 -3.25 -0.27
N ARG A 47 8.84 -4.26 -0.27
CA ARG A 47 8.62 -5.52 -0.99
C ARG A 47 7.39 -6.26 -0.44
N SER A 48 7.11 -6.16 0.87
CA SER A 48 5.90 -6.77 1.45
C SER A 48 4.60 -6.26 0.81
N HIS A 49 4.53 -4.99 0.39
CA HIS A 49 3.36 -4.47 -0.30
C HIS A 49 3.18 -5.12 -1.68
N GLY A 50 4.27 -5.30 -2.43
CA GLY A 50 4.25 -6.04 -3.69
C GLY A 50 3.77 -7.48 -3.51
N VAL A 51 4.27 -8.17 -2.47
CA VAL A 51 3.82 -9.53 -2.14
C VAL A 51 2.33 -9.55 -1.79
N TRP A 52 1.86 -8.59 -0.98
CA TRP A 52 0.44 -8.48 -0.62
C TRP A 52 -0.45 -8.32 -1.86
N TRP A 53 -0.08 -7.46 -2.82
CA TRP A 53 -0.81 -7.31 -4.07
C TRP A 53 -0.93 -8.62 -4.86
N LEU A 54 0.17 -9.36 -4.98
CA LEU A 54 0.15 -10.68 -5.63
C LEU A 54 -0.78 -11.66 -4.90
N THR A 55 -0.89 -11.61 -3.57
CA THR A 55 -1.88 -12.43 -2.84
C THR A 55 -3.31 -12.05 -3.18
N GLN A 56 -3.61 -10.76 -3.40
CA GLN A 56 -4.96 -10.34 -3.79
C GLN A 56 -5.29 -10.75 -5.22
N PHE A 57 -4.33 -10.68 -6.15
CA PHE A 57 -4.52 -11.18 -7.51
C PHE A 57 -4.74 -12.70 -7.52
N ARG A 58 -4.04 -13.43 -6.66
CA ARG A 58 -4.28 -14.86 -6.42
C ARG A 58 -5.69 -15.08 -5.89
N ARG A 59 -6.06 -14.43 -4.78
CA ARG A 59 -7.37 -14.54 -4.11
C ARG A 59 -8.54 -14.31 -5.06
N TRP A 60 -8.42 -13.33 -5.94
CA TRP A 60 -9.46 -12.94 -6.89
C TRP A 60 -9.34 -13.63 -8.26
N GLY A 61 -8.53 -14.69 -8.38
CA GLY A 61 -8.48 -15.52 -9.58
C GLY A 61 -7.88 -14.84 -10.81
N MET A 62 -7.30 -13.64 -10.66
CA MET A 62 -6.55 -12.95 -11.72
C MET A 62 -5.26 -13.73 -12.05
N VAL A 63 -4.72 -14.45 -11.07
CA VAL A 63 -3.63 -15.43 -11.25
C VAL A 63 -4.14 -16.82 -10.84
N LYS A 64 -4.19 -17.74 -11.81
CA LYS A 64 -4.78 -19.08 -11.64
C LYS A 64 -3.95 -20.03 -10.80
N GLU A 65 -2.63 -19.83 -10.75
CA GLU A 65 -1.70 -20.64 -9.96
C GLU A 65 -0.97 -19.75 -8.95
N ALA A 66 -0.31 -20.35 -7.96
CA ALA A 66 0.54 -19.59 -7.06
C ALA A 66 1.73 -19.02 -7.85
N PRO A 67 1.88 -17.69 -7.97
CA PRO A 67 3.04 -17.11 -8.64
C PRO A 67 4.30 -17.29 -7.77
N ASP A 68 5.47 -17.10 -8.38
CA ASP A 68 6.70 -16.84 -7.61
C ASP A 68 6.61 -15.45 -6.96
N TYR A 69 5.95 -15.40 -5.81
CA TYR A 69 5.68 -14.18 -5.04
C TYR A 69 6.96 -13.38 -4.81
N LYS A 70 8.02 -14.06 -4.35
CA LYS A 70 9.27 -13.44 -3.97
C LYS A 70 10.05 -12.99 -5.20
N GLY A 71 10.28 -13.87 -6.17
CA GLY A 71 11.11 -13.56 -7.33
C GLY A 71 10.46 -12.56 -8.29
N LEU A 72 9.13 -12.45 -8.35
CA LEU A 72 8.48 -11.35 -9.07
C LEU A 72 8.72 -10.00 -8.39
N VAL A 73 8.53 -9.93 -7.08
CA VAL A 73 8.72 -8.69 -6.32
C VAL A 73 10.18 -8.25 -6.33
N GLU A 74 11.13 -9.17 -6.18
CA GLU A 74 12.57 -8.85 -6.23
C GLU A 74 13.01 -8.25 -7.57
N ARG A 75 12.37 -8.64 -8.68
CA ARG A 75 12.66 -8.08 -10.01
C ARG A 75 12.07 -6.69 -10.23
N VAL A 76 10.91 -6.39 -9.62
CA VAL A 76 10.15 -5.16 -9.89
C VAL A 76 10.39 -4.09 -8.83
N HIS A 77 10.38 -4.46 -7.55
CA HIS A 77 10.59 -3.52 -6.45
C HIS A 77 12.09 -3.28 -6.24
N ARG A 78 12.50 -2.01 -6.39
CA ARG A 78 13.89 -1.56 -6.28
C ARG A 78 14.12 -0.64 -5.07
N PRO A 79 13.96 -1.15 -3.83
CA PRO A 79 14.30 -0.38 -2.63
C PRO A 79 15.79 -0.02 -2.57
N ASP A 80 16.64 -0.78 -3.25
CA ASP A 80 18.07 -0.51 -3.39
C ASP A 80 18.34 0.82 -4.11
N ILE A 81 17.69 1.08 -5.26
CA ILE A 81 17.81 2.36 -5.98
C ILE A 81 17.26 3.50 -5.12
N PHE A 82 16.13 3.27 -4.44
CA PHE A 82 15.56 4.28 -3.55
C PHE A 82 16.54 4.65 -2.42
N ARG A 83 17.18 3.65 -1.78
CA ARG A 83 18.15 3.86 -0.70
C ARG A 83 19.39 4.60 -1.15
N GLU A 84 19.87 4.32 -2.36
CA GLU A 84 21.02 5.00 -2.95
C GLU A 84 20.77 6.52 -2.99
N VAL A 85 19.66 6.93 -3.61
CA VAL A 85 19.29 8.35 -3.70
C VAL A 85 18.92 8.94 -2.34
N ALA A 86 18.18 8.20 -1.50
CA ALA A 86 17.81 8.67 -0.17
C ALA A 86 19.04 8.95 0.70
N LYS A 87 20.09 8.12 0.59
CA LYS A 87 21.36 8.34 1.28
C LYS A 87 22.06 9.61 0.82
N GLU A 88 22.09 9.88 -0.48
CA GLU A 88 22.66 11.12 -1.03
C GLU A 88 21.89 12.36 -0.55
N MET A 89 20.58 12.24 -0.38
CA MET A 89 19.70 13.30 0.11
C MET A 89 19.65 13.42 1.65
N GLY A 90 20.31 12.52 2.39
CA GLY A 90 20.25 12.49 3.86
C GLY A 90 18.87 12.08 4.41
N VAL A 91 18.07 11.35 3.63
CA VAL A 91 16.75 10.85 4.01
C VAL A 91 16.86 9.45 4.63
N GLU A 92 16.28 9.27 5.81
CA GLU A 92 16.22 7.96 6.46
C GLU A 92 15.29 6.99 5.73
N THR A 93 15.66 5.71 5.71
CA THR A 93 14.87 4.64 5.11
C THR A 93 14.68 3.48 6.10
N PRO A 94 13.57 2.73 6.04
CA PRO A 94 13.37 1.57 6.92
C PRO A 94 14.51 0.56 6.76
N ARG A 95 14.96 -0.15 7.79
CA ARG A 95 16.05 -1.15 7.62
C ARG A 95 15.60 -2.38 6.82
N GLU A 96 14.40 -2.85 7.08
CA GLU A 96 13.82 -4.04 6.45
C GLU A 96 12.96 -3.65 5.24
N ASP A 97 13.00 -4.48 4.20
CA ASP A 97 12.17 -4.28 2.99
C ASP A 97 10.79 -4.94 3.12
N THR A 98 10.56 -5.68 4.20
CA THR A 98 9.33 -6.42 4.46
C THR A 98 8.84 -6.19 5.88
N LYS A 99 7.52 -6.18 6.04
CA LYS A 99 6.84 -6.16 7.33
C LYS A 99 5.52 -6.91 7.27
N LYS A 100 5.09 -7.41 8.43
CA LYS A 100 3.72 -7.93 8.61
C LYS A 100 2.76 -6.76 8.73
N GLU A 101 1.52 -6.98 8.31
CA GLU A 101 0.45 -5.99 8.37
C GLU A 101 -0.81 -6.61 8.96
N THR A 102 -1.52 -5.87 9.80
CA THR A 102 -2.82 -6.28 10.33
C THR A 102 -3.89 -5.37 9.75
N LEU A 103 -4.88 -5.97 9.09
CA LEU A 103 -5.98 -5.26 8.45
C LEU A 103 -7.06 -4.88 9.49
N PHE A 104 -8.01 -4.06 9.09
CA PHE A 104 -9.06 -3.53 9.97
C PHE A 104 -9.95 -4.62 10.60
N ASP A 105 -10.04 -5.79 9.97
CA ASP A 105 -10.79 -6.97 10.42
C ASP A 105 -9.97 -7.89 11.35
N GLY A 106 -8.74 -7.50 11.69
CA GLY A 106 -7.82 -8.26 12.53
C GLY A 106 -7.01 -9.32 11.78
N VAL A 107 -7.27 -9.54 10.49
CA VAL A 107 -6.50 -10.51 9.70
C VAL A 107 -5.08 -9.99 9.52
N THR A 108 -4.10 -10.83 9.83
CA THR A 108 -2.68 -10.49 9.69
C THR A 108 -2.10 -11.12 8.43
N PHE A 109 -1.53 -10.27 7.58
CA PHE A 109 -0.70 -10.65 6.45
C PHE A 109 0.75 -10.84 6.90
N ASP A 110 1.30 -12.02 6.61
CA ASP A 110 2.71 -12.34 6.76
C ASP A 110 3.34 -12.55 5.38
N PRO A 111 4.27 -11.68 4.93
CA PRO A 111 4.93 -11.84 3.63
C PRO A 111 5.80 -13.09 3.54
N ALA A 112 6.11 -13.75 4.66
CA ALA A 112 6.82 -15.03 4.66
C ALA A 112 5.93 -16.22 4.24
N ASP A 113 4.60 -16.10 4.31
CA ASP A 113 3.65 -17.15 3.93
C ASP A 113 2.47 -16.59 3.11
N PRO A 114 2.74 -16.05 1.91
CA PRO A 114 1.75 -15.30 1.13
C PRO A 114 0.64 -16.18 0.55
N GLU A 115 0.94 -17.43 0.19
CA GLU A 115 -0.05 -18.37 -0.34
C GLU A 115 -1.06 -18.79 0.74
N LYS A 116 -0.59 -19.02 1.99
CA LYS A 116 -1.48 -19.26 3.12
C LYS A 116 -2.42 -18.09 3.35
N TYR A 117 -1.91 -16.86 3.31
CA TYR A 117 -2.74 -15.67 3.44
C TYR A 117 -3.79 -15.59 2.32
N ALA A 118 -3.40 -15.78 1.05
CA ALA A 118 -4.33 -15.76 -0.09
C ALA A 118 -5.49 -16.76 0.06
N LYS A 119 -5.20 -17.95 0.61
CA LYS A 119 -6.18 -19.03 0.86
C LYS A 119 -6.99 -18.89 2.14
N SER A 120 -6.65 -17.96 3.03
CA SER A 120 -7.26 -17.88 4.38
C SER A 120 -8.67 -17.29 4.40
N PHE A 121 -9.11 -16.68 3.30
CA PHE A 121 -10.36 -15.93 3.24
C PHE A 121 -11.54 -16.82 2.86
N ALA A 122 -12.67 -16.69 3.54
CA ALA A 122 -13.91 -17.41 3.17
C ALA A 122 -14.46 -17.00 1.79
N VAL A 123 -14.16 -15.77 1.35
CA VAL A 123 -14.57 -15.26 0.03
C VAL A 123 -13.35 -15.12 -0.86
N HIS A 124 -13.30 -15.95 -1.89
CA HIS A 124 -12.28 -15.96 -2.95
C HIS A 124 -12.89 -16.51 -4.26
N THR A 125 -12.20 -16.30 -5.38
CA THR A 125 -12.52 -16.90 -6.69
C THR A 125 -11.39 -17.82 -7.19
N MET A 126 -10.49 -18.20 -6.28
CA MET A 126 -9.50 -19.24 -6.52
C MET A 126 -10.17 -20.57 -6.86
N ALA A 127 -9.71 -21.18 -7.95
CA ALA A 127 -10.03 -22.56 -8.32
C ALA A 127 -9.34 -23.57 -7.39
#